data_AF-A0A2V7YNK8-F1
#
_entry.id   AF-A0A2V7YNK8-F1
#
_cell.length_a   1.000
_cell.length_b   1.000
_cell.length_c   1.000
_cell.angle_alpha   90.00
_cell.angle_beta   90.00
_cell.angle_gamma   90.00
#
_symmetry.space_group_name_H-M   'P 1'
#
loop_
_entity.id
_entity.type
_entity.pdbx_description
1 polymer ?
#
loop_
_entity_poly.entity_id
_entity_poly.type
_entity_poly.pdbx_seq_one_letter_code
_entity_poly.pdbx_strand_id
1 'polypeptide(L)'
;GQSAIEYCALLYEAGAGVHSVSRRPIEWLSPDRDSERTFLDRIIAPSSGIAPGWVNWTLEHFPYLFCRFPRHTRDRWLRAYLPATVSSWVKERVSGKVTFHEGCTVATTRPVDSRLEVTLSDGVTLIVDHVVLATGYQIDVQRLKMIDPSLRKKINTEDGAPVLSPWFESSVPGLYFVGLTSLKAFGPLFRFVAGCRATAPRVARSIARKKRISRPIAFRAIVKDSIARSVSVTGLDKAAHIRLHRNLPFIASYHRVVERLNANNGFAVPAMEISAAMLERHLDWLARNFRIVSLDDLDLTRESPGSRPLAAVTFDDGYSDVYHHAFPILKRKGIPAGMFVVTDLVGTAEPPMHERLHALLVGASQRRSSIANDLVTLLREANVESSVPEHTSGSARDPFSMNRFLIAHLPQGDIQRVIDRLEMDIEIGDAWRLALRPMSWEMLAEMRDSGMTIGSHTRSHASLTNESRERVRDETEDSRREIERRLAVKVGCFAYPGGGFNGSVVEAVGLAGYRYAFTTCRHRNEHHPLLTIPRKMLWERSCLDPSARFSPAIMSCHAAAMFEGFSDCAGDH
;
A
#
# COMPACT_ATOMS: atom_id res chain seq x y z
N GLY A 1 14.40 39.16 -11.11
CA GLY A 1 14.38 37.68 -11.13
C GLY A 1 13.18 37.23 -11.95
N GLN A 2 13.21 36.02 -12.48
CA GLN A 2 12.23 35.49 -13.44
C GLN A 2 10.78 35.99 -13.25
N SER A 3 10.16 35.67 -12.10
CA SER A 3 8.74 35.98 -11.85
C SER A 3 8.43 37.47 -11.91
N ALA A 4 9.32 38.34 -11.43
CA ALA A 4 9.11 39.79 -11.50
C ALA A 4 8.99 40.28 -12.95
N ILE A 5 9.78 39.72 -13.86
CA ILE A 5 9.77 40.11 -15.27
C ILE A 5 8.60 39.47 -16.02
N GLU A 6 8.20 38.25 -15.65
CA GLU A 6 6.94 37.65 -16.13
C GLU A 6 5.73 38.50 -15.72
N TYR A 7 5.70 39.00 -14.48
CA TYR A 7 4.67 39.95 -14.04
C TYR A 7 4.68 41.23 -14.88
N CYS A 8 5.85 41.77 -15.21
CA CYS A 8 5.96 42.94 -16.06
C CYS A 8 5.35 42.69 -17.45
N ALA A 9 5.64 41.53 -18.06
CA ALA A 9 5.06 41.13 -19.33
C ALA A 9 3.52 41.06 -19.25
N LEU A 10 3.00 40.37 -18.23
CA LEU A 10 1.55 40.20 -18.05
C LEU A 10 0.82 41.52 -17.78
N LEU A 11 1.41 42.41 -16.99
CA LEU A 11 0.83 43.74 -16.72
C LEU A 11 0.80 44.60 -17.98
N TYR A 12 1.87 44.59 -18.76
CA TYR A 12 1.91 45.30 -20.04
C TYR A 12 0.88 44.74 -21.03
N GLU A 13 0.77 43.41 -21.14
CA GLU A 13 -0.22 42.74 -21.99
C GLU A 13 -1.66 43.04 -21.55
N ALA A 14 -1.88 43.35 -20.28
CA ALA A 14 -3.15 43.83 -19.75
C ALA A 14 -3.39 45.34 -19.95
N GLY A 15 -2.48 46.05 -20.61
CA GLY A 15 -2.60 47.47 -20.96
C GLY A 15 -1.98 48.45 -19.97
N ALA A 16 -1.22 47.99 -18.97
CA ALA A 16 -0.56 48.88 -18.02
C ALA A 16 0.74 49.48 -18.59
N GLY A 17 1.04 50.73 -18.22
CA GLY A 17 2.38 51.29 -18.34
C GLY A 17 3.27 50.71 -17.24
N VAL A 18 4.33 49.98 -17.60
CA VAL A 18 5.15 49.23 -16.64
C VAL A 18 6.55 49.79 -16.53
N HIS A 19 6.96 50.06 -15.29
CA HIS A 19 8.34 50.35 -14.91
C HIS A 19 8.89 49.22 -14.03
N SER A 20 10.02 48.64 -14.42
CA SER A 20 10.72 47.62 -13.64
C SER A 20 11.98 48.22 -13.02
N VAL A 21 12.04 48.27 -11.69
CA VAL A 21 13.21 48.76 -10.95
C VAL A 21 13.99 47.56 -10.40
N SER A 22 15.29 47.48 -10.72
CA SER A 22 16.15 46.40 -10.23
C SER A 22 17.47 46.93 -9.70
N ARG A 23 17.90 46.40 -8.55
CA ARG A 23 19.20 46.75 -7.92
C ARG A 23 20.44 46.32 -8.70
N ARG A 24 20.25 45.47 -9.69
CA ARG A 24 21.30 44.89 -10.53
C ARG A 24 20.78 44.79 -11.96
N PRO A 25 21.69 44.75 -12.95
CA PRO A 25 21.33 44.40 -14.31
C PRO A 25 20.61 43.05 -14.37
N ILE A 26 19.64 42.95 -15.28
CA ILE A 26 18.91 41.74 -15.62
C ILE A 26 19.79 40.92 -16.53
N GLU A 27 20.10 39.70 -16.09
CA GLU A 27 20.90 38.76 -16.87
C GLU A 27 19.97 37.85 -17.67
N TRP A 28 20.02 37.95 -18.99
CA TRP A 28 19.22 37.11 -19.88
C TRP A 28 19.93 35.78 -20.12
N LEU A 29 19.34 34.68 -19.65
CA LEU A 29 19.84 33.34 -19.90
C LEU A 29 19.71 32.99 -21.38
N SER A 30 20.72 32.31 -21.91
CA SER A 30 20.65 31.77 -23.28
C SER A 30 19.51 30.75 -23.39
N PRO A 31 18.90 30.60 -24.58
CA PRO A 31 17.93 29.54 -24.85
C PRO A 31 18.47 28.17 -24.45
N ASP A 32 17.58 27.29 -23.97
CA ASP A 32 17.95 25.93 -23.67
C ASP A 32 18.36 25.19 -24.96
N ARG A 33 19.48 24.49 -24.90
CA ARG A 33 20.03 23.71 -26.01
C ARG A 33 20.05 22.22 -25.72
N ASP A 34 19.32 21.71 -24.72
CA ASP A 34 19.44 20.31 -24.23
C ASP A 34 19.25 19.24 -25.33
N SER A 35 18.45 19.52 -26.36
CA SER A 35 18.24 18.69 -27.55
C SER A 35 19.44 18.67 -28.52
N GLU A 36 20.31 19.68 -28.47
CA GLU A 36 21.46 19.87 -29.37
C GLU A 36 22.79 19.43 -28.73
N ARG A 37 22.77 18.96 -27.47
CA ARG A 37 23.99 18.66 -26.70
C ARG A 37 24.58 17.32 -27.10
N THR A 38 25.88 17.31 -27.38
CA THR A 38 26.61 16.08 -27.68
C THR A 38 26.77 15.19 -26.43
N PHE A 39 27.21 13.95 -26.63
CA PHE A 39 27.53 13.05 -25.52
C PHE A 39 28.63 13.62 -24.60
N LEU A 40 29.67 14.25 -25.18
CA LEU A 40 30.76 14.88 -24.42
C LEU A 40 30.25 16.08 -23.61
N ASP A 41 29.38 16.91 -24.19
CA ASP A 41 28.78 18.06 -23.47
C ASP A 41 27.99 17.60 -22.25
N ARG A 42 27.26 16.47 -22.38
CA ARG A 42 26.48 15.88 -21.27
C ARG A 42 27.36 15.27 -20.18
N ILE A 43 28.59 14.87 -20.48
CA ILE A 43 29.56 14.45 -19.45
C ILE A 43 30.14 15.68 -18.74
N ILE A 44 30.54 16.71 -19.49
CA ILE A 44 31.15 17.93 -18.92
C ILE A 44 30.13 18.71 -18.08
N ALA A 45 28.88 18.76 -18.53
CA ALA A 45 27.78 19.42 -17.83
C ALA A 45 26.55 18.49 -17.78
N PRO A 46 26.44 17.57 -16.82
CA PRO A 46 25.31 16.66 -16.75
C PRO A 46 23.97 17.40 -16.70
N SER A 47 22.97 16.87 -17.40
CA SER A 47 21.61 17.44 -17.40
C SER A 47 21.05 17.39 -15.98
N SER A 48 20.44 18.50 -15.57
CA SER A 48 19.79 18.65 -14.27
C SER A 48 18.48 19.43 -14.44
N GLY A 49 17.59 19.36 -13.45
CA GLY A 49 16.24 19.92 -13.55
C GLY A 49 16.14 21.43 -13.65
N ILE A 50 17.23 22.19 -13.45
CA ILE A 50 17.23 23.66 -13.61
C ILE A 50 18.14 24.10 -14.75
N ALA A 51 19.41 23.70 -14.71
CA ALA A 51 20.37 24.01 -15.76
C ALA A 51 21.49 22.96 -15.76
N PRO A 52 22.02 22.55 -16.91
CA PRO A 52 23.14 21.61 -16.97
C PRO A 52 24.34 22.02 -16.12
N GLY A 53 25.08 21.02 -15.61
CA GLY A 53 26.32 21.25 -14.88
C GLY A 53 26.42 20.41 -13.61
N TRP A 54 27.66 20.07 -13.26
CA TRP A 54 27.95 19.24 -12.09
C TRP A 54 27.44 19.83 -10.77
N VAL A 55 27.44 21.15 -10.63
CA VAL A 55 26.93 21.82 -9.42
C VAL A 55 25.43 21.55 -9.25
N ASN A 56 24.62 21.80 -10.28
CA ASN A 56 23.18 21.63 -10.22
C ASN A 56 22.80 20.15 -10.12
N TRP A 57 23.49 19.29 -10.87
CA TRP A 57 23.31 17.84 -10.79
C TRP A 57 23.62 17.31 -9.39
N THR A 58 24.71 17.77 -8.76
CA THR A 58 25.09 17.38 -7.40
C THR A 58 24.06 17.87 -6.37
N LEU A 59 23.59 19.11 -6.49
CA LEU A 59 22.55 19.64 -5.60
C LEU A 59 21.23 18.86 -5.75
N GLU A 60 20.89 18.38 -6.95
CA GLU A 60 19.66 17.62 -7.20
C GLU A 60 19.74 16.20 -6.62
N HIS A 61 20.86 15.51 -6.80
CA HIS A 61 21.01 14.11 -6.37
C HIS A 61 21.49 13.98 -4.91
N PHE A 62 22.34 14.91 -4.49
CA PHE A 62 23.05 14.90 -3.21
C PHE A 62 22.91 16.21 -2.40
N PRO A 63 21.69 16.74 -2.19
CA PRO A 63 21.49 18.02 -1.49
C PRO A 63 21.96 18.02 -0.03
N TYR A 64 22.08 16.85 0.60
CA TYR A 64 22.60 16.71 1.97
C TYR A 64 24.12 16.93 2.07
N LEU A 65 24.85 16.97 0.96
CA LEU A 65 26.23 17.45 0.99
C LEU A 65 26.25 18.96 1.28
N PHE A 66 25.26 19.70 0.78
CA PHE A 66 25.14 21.12 1.06
C PHE A 66 24.95 21.41 2.55
N CYS A 67 24.19 20.56 3.26
CA CYS A 67 23.94 20.73 4.69
C CYS A 67 25.19 20.55 5.56
N ARG A 68 26.28 19.98 5.01
CA ARG A 68 27.56 19.78 5.71
C ARG A 68 28.50 20.97 5.60
N PHE A 69 28.26 21.92 4.69
CA PHE A 69 29.10 23.11 4.60
C PHE A 69 28.90 24.03 5.80
N PRO A 70 29.96 24.74 6.24
CA PRO A 70 29.84 25.79 7.24
C PRO A 70 28.80 26.84 6.85
N ARG A 71 28.13 27.42 7.84
CA ARG A 71 27.07 28.42 7.64
C ARG A 71 27.47 29.54 6.68
N HIS A 72 28.62 30.18 6.91
CA HIS A 72 29.09 31.29 6.09
C HIS A 72 29.25 30.90 4.60
N THR A 73 29.67 29.66 4.32
CA THR A 73 29.79 29.11 2.97
C THR A 73 28.42 28.92 2.34
N ARG A 74 27.46 28.32 3.06
CA ARG A 74 26.08 28.13 2.58
C ARG A 74 25.41 29.47 2.28
N ASP A 75 25.56 30.44 3.18
CA ASP A 75 24.97 31.77 3.02
C ASP A 75 25.58 32.54 1.85
N ARG A 76 26.91 32.44 1.67
CA ARG A 76 27.59 33.00 0.49
C ARG A 76 27.08 32.37 -0.79
N TRP A 77 26.95 31.04 -0.83
CA TRP A 77 26.41 30.30 -1.96
C TRP A 77 24.97 30.69 -2.27
N LEU A 78 24.08 30.77 -1.27
CA LEU A 78 22.68 31.15 -1.47
C LEU A 78 22.50 32.60 -1.96
N ARG A 79 23.44 33.50 -1.61
CA ARG A 79 23.48 34.86 -2.14
C ARG A 79 24.02 34.92 -3.58
N ALA A 80 24.97 34.05 -3.91
CA ALA A 80 25.61 34.00 -5.22
C ALA A 80 24.83 33.16 -6.25
N TYR A 81 24.01 32.22 -5.80
CA TYR A 81 23.32 31.27 -6.68
C TYR A 81 22.16 31.95 -7.39
N LEU A 82 22.38 32.17 -8.69
CA LEU A 82 21.51 32.85 -9.64
C LEU A 82 21.16 34.28 -9.17
N PRO A 83 21.99 35.29 -9.53
CA PRO A 83 21.55 36.69 -9.57
C PRO A 83 20.30 36.84 -10.47
N ALA A 84 19.81 38.06 -10.69
CA ALA A 84 18.53 38.38 -11.36
C ALA A 84 18.45 37.89 -12.82
N THR A 85 18.48 36.58 -12.99
CA THR A 85 18.51 35.85 -14.23
C THR A 85 17.08 35.61 -14.69
N VAL A 86 16.89 35.77 -15.99
CA VAL A 86 15.60 35.66 -16.64
C VAL A 86 15.78 34.85 -17.91
N SER A 87 14.89 33.90 -18.15
CA SER A 87 14.89 33.09 -19.36
C SER A 87 14.72 33.96 -20.61
N SER A 88 15.41 33.60 -21.68
CA SER A 88 15.36 34.31 -22.97
C SER A 88 13.95 34.45 -23.54
N TRP A 89 13.06 33.47 -23.32
CA TRP A 89 11.71 33.49 -23.88
C TRP A 89 10.84 34.66 -23.39
N VAL A 90 11.14 35.24 -22.22
CA VAL A 90 10.42 36.42 -21.72
C VAL A 90 10.92 37.71 -22.38
N LYS A 91 12.14 37.71 -22.92
CA LYS A 91 12.82 38.93 -23.40
C LYS A 91 12.00 39.67 -24.45
N GLU A 92 11.44 38.98 -25.43
CA GLU A 92 10.60 39.56 -26.49
C GLU A 92 9.25 40.08 -25.98
N ARG A 93 8.78 39.55 -24.86
CA ARG A 93 7.54 40.02 -24.23
C ARG A 93 7.70 41.35 -23.50
N VAL A 94 8.93 41.75 -23.16
CA VAL A 94 9.20 42.98 -22.39
C VAL A 94 10.10 44.00 -23.09
N SER A 95 10.93 43.58 -24.04
CA SER A 95 11.87 44.47 -24.74
C SER A 95 11.11 45.53 -25.55
N GLY A 96 11.43 46.81 -25.30
CA GLY A 96 10.74 47.95 -25.92
C GLY A 96 9.31 48.20 -25.42
N LYS A 97 8.83 47.40 -24.45
CA LYS A 97 7.46 47.43 -23.91
C LYS A 97 7.44 47.85 -22.44
N VAL A 98 8.46 47.43 -21.69
CA VAL A 98 8.64 47.75 -20.27
C VAL A 98 9.85 48.67 -20.12
N THR A 99 9.71 49.72 -19.32
CA THR A 99 10.82 50.64 -19.00
C THR A 99 11.63 50.07 -17.84
N PHE A 100 12.90 49.75 -18.09
CA PHE A 100 13.79 49.17 -17.10
C PHE A 100 14.68 50.23 -16.45
N HIS A 101 14.68 50.26 -15.12
CA HIS A 101 15.55 51.08 -14.28
C HIS A 101 16.50 50.15 -13.51
N GLU A 102 17.60 49.77 -14.16
CA GLU A 102 18.58 48.82 -13.62
C GLU A 102 19.65 49.54 -12.78
N GLY A 103 20.22 48.84 -11.80
CA GLY A 103 21.15 49.44 -10.84
C GLY A 103 20.51 50.42 -9.85
N CYS A 104 19.18 50.53 -9.87
CA CYS A 104 18.44 51.51 -9.10
C CYS A 104 17.66 50.89 -7.93
N THR A 105 17.41 51.70 -6.91
CA THR A 105 16.47 51.41 -5.81
C THR A 105 15.41 52.49 -5.73
N VAL A 106 14.25 52.14 -5.18
CA VAL A 106 13.29 53.15 -4.71
C VAL A 106 13.89 53.85 -3.50
N ALA A 107 14.14 55.16 -3.61
CA ALA A 107 14.72 55.99 -2.55
C ALA A 107 13.62 56.55 -1.64
N THR A 108 12.56 57.12 -2.22
CA THR A 108 11.41 57.66 -1.48
C THR A 108 10.10 57.39 -2.22
N THR A 109 9.01 57.35 -1.45
CA THR A 109 7.64 57.24 -1.97
C THR A 109 6.75 58.23 -1.26
N ARG A 110 5.99 59.03 -2.01
CA ARG A 110 5.07 60.03 -1.47
C ARG A 110 3.70 59.90 -2.15
N PRO A 111 2.58 59.88 -1.40
CA PRO A 111 1.27 59.94 -2.00
C PRO A 111 1.04 61.31 -2.65
N VAL A 112 0.52 61.33 -3.87
CA VAL A 112 0.11 62.53 -4.61
C VAL A 112 -1.26 62.25 -5.22
N ASP A 113 -2.28 62.95 -4.74
CA ASP A 113 -3.69 62.70 -5.04
C ASP A 113 -4.09 61.23 -4.78
N SER A 114 -4.54 60.51 -5.82
CA SER A 114 -4.87 59.08 -5.78
C SER A 114 -3.71 58.17 -6.24
N ARG A 115 -2.52 58.74 -6.48
CA ARG A 115 -1.34 58.06 -7.03
C ARG A 115 -0.16 58.13 -6.07
N LEU A 116 0.94 57.50 -6.48
CA LEU A 116 2.21 57.46 -5.78
C LEU A 116 3.29 58.12 -6.64
N GLU A 117 3.93 59.14 -6.08
CA GLU A 117 5.20 59.66 -6.56
C GLU A 117 6.33 58.80 -5.98
N VAL A 118 7.14 58.23 -6.86
CA VAL A 118 8.25 57.32 -6.52
C VAL A 118 9.53 57.91 -7.06
N THR A 119 10.46 58.26 -6.17
CA THR A 119 11.78 58.75 -6.57
C THR A 119 12.79 57.62 -6.47
N LEU A 120 13.48 57.37 -7.58
CA LEU A 120 14.55 56.39 -7.71
C LEU A 120 15.90 56.97 -7.26
N SER A 121 16.85 56.10 -6.95
CA SER A 121 18.18 56.48 -6.47
C SER A 121 19.04 57.25 -7.48
N ASP A 122 18.69 57.19 -8.76
CA ASP A 122 19.31 57.94 -9.84
C ASP A 122 18.68 59.34 -10.06
N GLY A 123 17.68 59.69 -9.24
CA GLY A 123 16.97 60.96 -9.29
C GLY A 123 15.74 60.97 -10.19
N VAL A 124 15.43 59.86 -10.89
CA VAL A 124 14.21 59.77 -11.70
C VAL A 124 12.98 59.72 -10.79
N THR A 125 12.00 60.57 -11.07
CA THR A 125 10.70 60.58 -10.38
C THR A 125 9.62 60.03 -11.29
N LEU A 126 8.84 59.07 -10.78
CA LEU A 126 7.74 58.40 -11.47
C LEU A 126 6.43 58.66 -10.74
N ILE A 127 5.35 58.91 -11.47
CA ILE A 127 4.00 58.95 -10.91
C ILE A 127 3.27 57.68 -11.35
N VAL A 128 2.92 56.82 -10.40
CA VAL A 128 2.35 55.49 -10.66
C VAL A 128 1.11 55.24 -9.80
N ASP A 129 0.17 54.42 -10.30
CA ASP A 129 -1.02 54.04 -9.54
C ASP A 129 -0.69 52.96 -8.47
N HIS A 130 0.28 52.07 -8.77
CA HIS A 130 0.64 50.96 -7.88
C HIS A 130 2.15 50.71 -7.84
N VAL A 131 2.63 50.24 -6.68
CA VAL A 131 3.99 49.72 -6.50
C VAL A 131 3.90 48.25 -6.08
N VAL A 132 4.45 47.35 -6.90
CA VAL A 132 4.48 45.91 -6.62
C VAL A 132 5.87 45.51 -6.13
N LEU A 133 5.95 45.05 -4.87
CA LEU A 133 7.21 44.59 -4.28
C LEU A 133 7.54 43.16 -4.71
N ALA A 134 8.22 43.01 -5.85
CA ALA A 134 8.67 41.73 -6.37
C ALA A 134 10.02 41.26 -5.79
N THR A 135 10.21 41.41 -4.48
CA THR A 135 11.51 41.18 -3.80
C THR A 135 11.73 39.76 -3.29
N GLY A 136 10.83 38.83 -3.61
CA GLY A 136 10.85 37.45 -3.12
C GLY A 136 10.35 37.33 -1.67
N TYR A 137 10.60 36.15 -1.06
CA TYR A 137 10.09 35.82 0.27
C TYR A 137 11.23 35.62 1.28
N GLN A 138 11.04 36.15 2.49
CA GLN A 138 11.86 35.83 3.65
C GLN A 138 11.22 34.67 4.41
N ILE A 139 12.02 33.66 4.75
CA ILE A 139 11.56 32.50 5.51
C ILE A 139 11.50 32.88 6.98
N ASP A 140 10.33 32.74 7.58
CA ASP A 140 10.13 32.90 9.02
C ASP A 140 9.08 31.90 9.52
N VAL A 141 9.54 30.88 10.25
CA VAL A 141 8.70 29.84 10.87
C VAL A 141 7.70 30.44 11.87
N GLN A 142 8.01 31.58 12.49
CA GLN A 142 7.09 32.22 13.45
C GLN A 142 5.85 32.79 12.77
N ARG A 143 5.92 33.07 11.47
CA ARG A 143 4.77 33.56 10.67
C ARG A 143 3.87 32.42 10.17
N LEU A 144 4.25 31.16 10.37
CA LEU A 144 3.51 29.99 9.93
C LEU A 144 2.34 29.68 10.88
N LYS A 145 1.25 30.45 10.74
CA LYS A 145 0.08 30.40 11.64
C LYS A 145 -0.59 29.02 11.74
N MET A 146 -0.44 28.17 10.72
CA MET A 146 -1.01 26.82 10.68
C MET A 146 -0.31 25.81 11.62
N ILE A 147 0.88 26.11 12.15
CA ILE A 147 1.55 25.28 13.15
C ILE A 147 1.17 25.80 14.53
N ASP A 148 0.69 24.95 15.44
CA ASP A 148 0.31 25.39 16.79
C ASP A 148 1.42 26.20 17.50
N PRO A 149 1.11 27.30 18.22
CA PRO A 149 2.12 28.10 18.92
C PRO A 149 3.04 27.30 19.85
N SER A 150 2.53 26.26 20.52
CA SER A 150 3.31 25.41 21.42
C SER A 150 4.35 24.58 20.67
N LEU A 151 4.06 24.19 19.43
CA LEU A 151 4.96 23.45 18.56
C LEU A 151 5.96 24.40 17.90
N ARG A 152 5.51 25.58 17.43
CA ARG A 152 6.38 26.60 16.82
C ARG A 152 7.53 27.02 17.74
N LYS A 153 7.26 27.18 19.05
CA LYS A 153 8.28 27.53 20.04
C LYS A 153 9.37 26.47 20.22
N LYS A 154 9.09 25.21 19.87
CA LYS A 154 10.02 24.07 19.98
C LYS A 154 10.88 23.90 18.72
N ILE A 155 10.59 24.63 17.65
CA ILE A 155 11.34 24.55 16.40
C ILE A 155 12.57 25.46 16.52
N ASN A 156 13.74 24.85 16.46
CA ASN A 156 15.00 25.57 16.39
C ASN A 156 15.08 26.26 15.03
N THR A 157 15.39 27.56 15.02
CA THR A 157 15.47 28.36 13.81
C THR A 157 16.80 29.09 13.69
N GLU A 158 17.22 29.34 12.46
CA GLU A 158 18.39 30.13 12.08
C GLU A 158 17.97 31.24 11.10
N ASP A 159 17.99 32.49 11.56
CA ASP A 159 17.37 33.69 10.94
C ASP A 159 16.00 33.37 10.30
N GLY A 160 15.07 32.87 11.13
CA GLY A 160 13.69 32.55 10.75
C GLY A 160 13.49 31.21 10.03
N ALA A 161 14.52 30.60 9.44
CA ALA A 161 14.40 29.30 8.79
C ALA A 161 14.57 28.14 9.78
N PRO A 162 13.87 27.01 9.63
CA PRO A 162 14.02 25.87 10.53
C PRO A 162 15.41 25.23 10.38
N VAL A 163 16.01 24.85 11.52
CA VAL A 163 17.21 23.99 11.53
C VAL A 163 16.76 22.57 11.24
N LEU A 164 17.31 21.96 10.18
CA LEU A 164 16.88 20.65 9.69
C LEU A 164 18.01 19.62 9.77
N SER A 165 17.62 18.39 10.09
CA SER A 165 18.47 17.21 9.90
C SER A 165 18.68 16.91 8.42
N PRO A 166 19.63 16.03 8.04
CA PRO A 166 19.79 15.57 6.65
C PRO A 166 18.55 14.89 6.04
N TRP A 167 17.51 14.63 6.85
CA TRP A 167 16.25 14.00 6.47
C TRP A 167 15.08 14.99 6.37
N PHE A 168 15.35 16.30 6.35
CA PHE A 168 14.35 17.39 6.29
C PHE A 168 13.49 17.52 7.56
N GLU A 169 13.90 16.88 8.64
CA GLU A 169 13.19 16.92 9.91
C GLU A 169 13.70 18.08 10.78
N SER A 170 12.77 18.81 11.41
CA SER A 170 13.09 19.87 12.36
C SER A 170 13.58 19.34 13.71
N SER A 171 13.88 20.23 14.65
CA SER A 171 14.13 19.86 16.05
C SER A 171 12.91 19.24 16.74
N VAL A 172 11.71 19.39 16.18
CA VAL A 172 10.50 18.72 16.65
C VAL A 172 10.38 17.37 15.93
N PRO A 173 10.45 16.23 16.65
CA PRO A 173 10.35 14.91 16.05
C PRO A 173 9.01 14.73 15.30
N GLY A 174 9.08 14.18 14.10
CA GLY A 174 7.93 13.93 13.22
C GLY A 174 7.51 15.14 12.38
N LEU A 175 8.08 16.33 12.62
CA LEU A 175 7.76 17.54 11.87
C LEU A 175 8.83 17.83 10.81
N TYR A 176 8.43 17.74 9.54
CA TYR A 176 9.31 17.91 8.39
C TYR A 176 9.03 19.22 7.66
N PHE A 177 10.08 19.88 7.18
CA PHE A 177 9.99 21.10 6.38
C PHE A 177 10.61 20.86 5.01
N VAL A 178 9.89 21.23 3.96
CA VAL A 178 10.25 20.99 2.57
C VAL A 178 10.10 22.25 1.72
N GLY A 179 10.64 22.23 0.50
CA GLY A 179 10.55 23.36 -0.43
C GLY A 179 11.27 24.59 0.09
N LEU A 180 10.66 25.77 -0.05
CA LEU A 180 11.33 27.04 0.26
C LEU A 180 11.86 27.08 1.71
N THR A 181 11.13 26.51 2.67
CA THR A 181 11.54 26.48 4.08
C THR A 181 12.81 25.66 4.34
N SER A 182 13.15 24.71 3.47
CA SER A 182 14.35 23.87 3.60
C SER A 182 15.57 24.44 2.86
N LEU A 183 15.43 25.60 2.22
CA LEU A 183 16.45 26.23 1.40
C LEU A 183 17.78 26.47 2.12
N LYS A 184 17.75 26.99 3.35
CA LYS A 184 18.98 27.25 4.10
C LYS A 184 19.76 25.97 4.42
N ALA A 185 19.04 24.85 4.61
CA ALA A 185 19.64 23.58 4.96
C ALA A 185 20.20 22.84 3.73
N PHE A 186 19.49 22.87 2.60
CA PHE A 186 19.78 21.99 1.46
C PHE A 186 20.14 22.70 0.16
N GLY A 187 20.11 24.03 0.17
CA GLY A 187 20.58 24.85 -0.92
C GLY A 187 19.47 25.40 -1.82
N PRO A 188 19.87 26.03 -2.93
CA PRO A 188 18.99 26.92 -3.68
C PRO A 188 18.00 26.22 -4.60
N LEU A 189 18.20 24.94 -4.95
CA LEU A 189 17.24 24.16 -5.75
C LEU A 189 15.86 24.08 -5.10
N PHE A 190 15.79 24.22 -3.78
CA PHE A 190 14.55 24.14 -3.00
C PHE A 190 13.68 25.40 -3.10
N ARG A 191 14.11 26.42 -3.86
CA ARG A 191 13.22 27.49 -4.38
C ARG A 191 12.27 26.99 -5.47
N PHE A 192 12.58 25.86 -6.09
CA PHE A 192 11.91 25.35 -7.28
C PHE A 192 11.32 23.96 -7.04
N VAL A 193 10.38 23.58 -7.89
CA VAL A 193 9.79 22.22 -7.90
C VAL A 193 10.85 21.15 -8.14
N ALA A 194 11.97 21.47 -8.79
CA ALA A 194 13.10 20.56 -8.97
C ALA A 194 13.59 19.94 -7.65
N GLY A 195 13.56 20.69 -6.54
CA GLY A 195 13.93 20.17 -5.21
C GLY A 195 13.06 18.99 -4.74
N CYS A 196 11.84 18.83 -5.26
CA CYS A 196 10.93 17.75 -4.89
C CYS A 196 11.51 16.36 -5.22
N ARG A 197 12.24 16.21 -6.33
CA ARG A 197 12.87 14.94 -6.73
C ARG A 197 13.82 14.40 -5.67
N ALA A 198 14.53 15.30 -5.00
CA ALA A 198 15.46 14.95 -3.93
C ALA A 198 14.77 14.81 -2.57
N THR A 199 13.77 15.65 -2.31
CA THR A 199 13.07 15.74 -1.02
C THR A 199 12.15 14.56 -0.76
N ALA A 200 11.28 14.26 -1.72
CA ALA A 200 10.21 13.26 -1.57
C ALA A 200 10.72 11.86 -1.17
N PRO A 201 11.69 11.24 -1.90
CA PRO A 201 12.19 9.92 -1.51
C PRO A 201 12.92 9.95 -0.16
N ARG A 202 13.55 11.07 0.23
CA ARG A 202 14.27 11.19 1.51
C ARG A 202 13.32 11.29 2.70
N VAL A 203 12.32 12.17 2.62
CA VAL A 203 11.30 12.31 3.66
C VAL A 203 10.53 11.00 3.80
N ALA A 204 10.12 10.39 2.67
CA ALA A 204 9.44 9.09 2.67
C ALA A 204 10.30 7.99 3.34
N ARG A 205 11.60 7.90 3.00
CA ARG A 205 12.52 6.96 3.66
C ARG A 205 12.71 7.25 5.15
N SER A 206 12.76 8.52 5.56
CA SER A 206 12.86 8.90 6.97
C SER A 206 11.64 8.44 7.76
N ILE A 207 10.44 8.75 7.24
CA ILE A 207 9.17 8.35 7.85
C ILE A 207 9.06 6.82 7.90
N ALA A 208 9.39 6.14 6.79
CA ALA A 208 9.41 4.69 6.73
C ALA A 208 10.42 4.09 7.73
N ARG A 209 11.63 4.66 7.84
CA ARG A 209 12.66 4.22 8.80
C ARG A 209 12.22 4.43 10.23
N LYS A 210 11.57 5.55 10.57
CA LYS A 210 11.02 5.79 11.92
C LYS A 210 9.86 4.85 12.23
N LYS A 211 8.99 4.55 11.27
CA LYS A 211 7.99 3.46 11.37
C LYS A 211 8.61 2.07 11.53
N ARG A 212 9.85 1.90 11.05
CA ARG A 212 10.63 0.66 11.12
C ARG A 212 11.50 0.54 12.37
N ILE A 213 11.85 1.65 13.02
CA ILE A 213 12.54 1.71 14.33
C ILE A 213 11.53 1.61 15.47
N SER A 214 10.29 2.09 15.27
CA SER A 214 9.16 1.91 16.20
C SER A 214 8.44 0.56 16.08
N ARG A 215 8.83 -0.28 15.11
CA ARG A 215 8.43 -1.68 15.04
C ARG A 215 9.68 -2.53 15.23
N PRO A 216 9.82 -3.30 16.31
CA PRO A 216 10.93 -4.24 16.38
C PRO A 216 10.86 -5.13 15.14
N ILE A 217 11.95 -5.20 14.36
CA ILE A 217 12.13 -6.32 13.44
C ILE A 217 12.10 -7.53 14.35
N ALA A 218 11.01 -8.30 14.32
CA ALA A 218 10.88 -9.46 15.17
C ALA A 218 12.12 -10.33 14.90
N PHE A 219 12.92 -10.59 15.92
CA PHE A 219 14.07 -11.51 15.85
C PHE A 219 13.71 -12.80 15.10
N ARG A 220 12.45 -13.25 15.26
CA ARG A 220 11.81 -14.33 14.50
C ARG A 220 11.92 -14.20 12.96
N ALA A 221 11.77 -13.03 12.37
CA ALA A 221 11.85 -12.84 10.91
C ALA A 221 13.28 -12.98 10.37
N ILE A 222 14.28 -12.50 11.12
CA ILE A 222 15.70 -12.67 10.79
C ILE A 222 16.09 -14.15 10.89
N VAL A 223 15.71 -14.79 12.00
CA VAL A 223 15.94 -16.23 12.21
C VAL A 223 15.26 -17.06 11.12
N LYS A 224 13.99 -16.76 10.79
CA LYS A 224 13.23 -17.45 9.72
C LYS A 224 13.93 -17.37 8.36
N ASP A 225 14.38 -16.19 7.95
CA ASP A 225 15.05 -16.01 6.65
C ASP A 225 16.44 -16.67 6.61
N SER A 226 17.21 -16.58 7.70
CA SER A 226 18.52 -17.24 7.80
C SER A 226 18.39 -18.76 7.74
N ILE A 227 17.45 -19.36 8.48
CA ILE A 227 17.18 -20.80 8.42
C ILE A 227 16.74 -21.19 7.00
N ALA A 228 15.82 -20.44 6.40
CA ALA A 228 15.33 -20.72 5.06
C ALA A 228 16.45 -20.71 4.00
N ARG A 229 17.35 -19.73 4.06
CA ARG A 229 18.49 -19.65 3.14
C ARG A 229 19.43 -20.83 3.32
N SER A 230 19.75 -21.21 4.56
CA SER A 230 20.58 -22.38 4.83
C SER A 230 19.96 -23.67 4.30
N VAL A 231 18.66 -23.89 4.55
CA VAL A 231 17.91 -25.05 4.04
C VAL A 231 17.88 -25.07 2.50
N SER A 232 17.68 -23.90 1.87
CA SER A 232 17.59 -23.81 0.41
C SER A 232 18.94 -23.96 -0.30
N VAL A 233 20.02 -23.42 0.27
CA VAL A 233 21.38 -23.58 -0.26
C VAL A 233 21.86 -25.03 -0.15
N THR A 234 21.47 -25.74 0.92
CA THR A 234 21.81 -27.15 1.10
C THR A 234 20.94 -28.11 0.28
N GLY A 235 19.87 -27.61 -0.34
CA GLY A 235 18.92 -28.42 -1.12
C GLY A 235 18.04 -29.33 -0.26
N LEU A 236 18.05 -29.16 1.07
CA LEU A 236 17.21 -29.94 1.99
C LEU A 236 15.71 -29.66 1.76
N ASP A 237 15.37 -28.43 1.37
CA ASP A 237 14.03 -28.07 0.91
C ASP A 237 13.61 -28.93 -0.29
N LYS A 238 14.46 -29.07 -1.30
CA LYS A 238 14.19 -29.87 -2.50
C LYS A 238 14.04 -31.36 -2.19
N ALA A 239 14.88 -31.90 -1.29
CA ALA A 239 14.78 -33.29 -0.85
C ALA A 239 13.48 -33.56 -0.05
N ALA A 240 13.16 -32.69 0.90
CA ALA A 240 11.91 -32.75 1.66
C ALA A 240 10.70 -32.63 0.74
N HIS A 241 10.78 -31.73 -0.24
CA HIS A 241 9.77 -31.53 -1.26
C HIS A 241 9.52 -32.79 -2.09
N ILE A 242 10.55 -33.48 -2.57
CA ILE A 242 10.38 -34.74 -3.32
C ILE A 242 9.68 -35.80 -2.47
N ARG A 243 9.98 -35.85 -1.16
CA ARG A 243 9.36 -36.80 -0.23
C ARG A 243 7.90 -36.46 0.06
N LEU A 244 7.58 -35.19 0.30
CA LEU A 244 6.21 -34.71 0.63
C LEU A 244 5.28 -34.75 -0.59
N HIS A 245 5.78 -34.34 -1.75
CA HIS A 245 4.99 -34.21 -2.98
C HIS A 245 5.04 -35.44 -3.88
N ARG A 246 5.52 -36.58 -3.35
CA ARG A 246 5.47 -37.86 -4.08
C ARG A 246 4.02 -38.25 -4.42
N ASN A 247 3.05 -37.84 -3.58
CA ASN A 247 1.65 -38.23 -3.69
C ASN A 247 0.63 -37.05 -3.70
N LEU A 248 1.05 -35.79 -3.48
CA LEU A 248 0.13 -34.64 -3.45
C LEU A 248 0.77 -33.34 -4.01
N PRO A 249 0.01 -32.50 -4.73
CA PRO A 249 0.49 -31.22 -5.24
C PRO A 249 0.68 -30.18 -4.13
N PHE A 250 1.56 -29.20 -4.36
CA PHE A 250 1.59 -27.99 -3.54
C PHE A 250 0.45 -27.05 -3.95
N ILE A 251 -0.52 -26.82 -3.06
CA ILE A 251 -1.65 -25.95 -3.36
C ILE A 251 -1.50 -24.64 -2.59
N ALA A 252 -1.25 -23.55 -3.32
CA ALA A 252 -1.23 -22.20 -2.76
C ALA A 252 -2.67 -21.65 -2.72
N SER A 253 -3.10 -21.15 -1.56
CA SER A 253 -4.37 -20.44 -1.42
C SER A 253 -4.16 -18.97 -1.06
N TYR A 254 -4.94 -18.11 -1.73
CA TYR A 254 -5.00 -16.67 -1.57
C TYR A 254 -6.46 -16.27 -1.31
N HIS A 255 -6.70 -15.03 -0.88
CA HIS A 255 -8.07 -14.52 -0.68
C HIS A 255 -8.22 -13.23 -1.48
N ARG A 256 -7.56 -12.16 -1.04
CA ARG A 256 -7.69 -10.83 -1.62
C ARG A 256 -6.46 -10.38 -2.37
N VAL A 257 -6.64 -9.77 -3.54
CA VAL A 257 -5.55 -9.24 -4.36
C VAL A 257 -5.76 -7.78 -4.63
N VAL A 258 -4.90 -6.93 -4.07
CA VAL A 258 -5.05 -5.46 -4.11
C VAL A 258 -3.92 -4.79 -4.88
N GLU A 259 -4.15 -3.61 -5.46
CA GLU A 259 -3.06 -2.85 -6.08
C GLU A 259 -2.11 -2.25 -5.02
N ARG A 260 -2.68 -1.75 -3.92
CA ARG A 260 -1.94 -1.18 -2.78
C ARG A 260 -2.50 -1.71 -1.46
N LEU A 261 -1.61 -2.21 -0.62
CA LEU A 261 -1.95 -2.68 0.73
C LEU A 261 -2.52 -1.55 1.59
N ASN A 262 -3.48 -1.86 2.45
CA ASN A 262 -4.15 -0.91 3.36
C ASN A 262 -4.91 0.23 2.65
N ALA A 263 -5.29 0.09 1.38
CA ALA A 263 -6.16 1.07 0.71
C ALA A 263 -7.52 1.24 1.44
N ASN A 264 -7.93 0.23 2.21
CA ASN A 264 -9.22 0.15 2.90
C ASN A 264 -9.18 0.62 4.36
N ASN A 265 -8.27 1.54 4.72
CA ASN A 265 -8.15 2.11 6.07
C ASN A 265 -8.02 1.10 7.25
N GLY A 266 -7.67 -0.16 6.97
CA GLY A 266 -7.50 -1.20 7.99
C GLY A 266 -8.79 -1.92 8.41
N PHE A 267 -9.87 -1.82 7.61
CA PHE A 267 -11.11 -2.56 7.85
C PHE A 267 -11.07 -4.02 7.40
N ALA A 268 -10.20 -4.36 6.45
CA ALA A 268 -10.02 -5.73 5.97
C ALA A 268 -9.00 -6.47 6.82
N VAL A 269 -9.19 -7.79 6.98
CA VAL A 269 -8.25 -8.64 7.72
C VAL A 269 -6.87 -8.64 7.03
N PRO A 270 -5.81 -8.10 7.67
CA PRO A 270 -4.51 -7.92 7.00
C PRO A 270 -3.81 -9.22 6.59
N ALA A 271 -4.19 -10.35 7.20
CA ALA A 271 -3.64 -11.67 6.89
C ALA A 271 -4.24 -12.32 5.62
N MET A 272 -5.19 -11.64 4.95
CA MET A 272 -5.86 -12.12 3.73
C MET A 272 -5.44 -11.34 2.47
N GLU A 273 -4.70 -10.23 2.63
CA GLU A 273 -4.31 -9.36 1.52
C GLU A 273 -2.93 -9.74 0.94
N ILE A 274 -2.85 -9.74 -0.39
CA ILE A 274 -1.60 -9.72 -1.15
C ILE A 274 -1.64 -8.62 -2.21
N SER A 275 -0.53 -7.92 -2.42
CA SER A 275 -0.44 -6.99 -3.53
C SER A 275 -0.34 -7.73 -4.86
N ALA A 276 -0.92 -7.18 -5.94
CA ALA A 276 -0.80 -7.73 -7.29
C ALA A 276 0.68 -7.98 -7.69
N ALA A 277 1.56 -7.06 -7.31
CA ALA A 277 3.01 -7.18 -7.55
C ALA A 277 3.67 -8.33 -6.77
N MET A 278 3.24 -8.60 -5.53
CA MET A 278 3.76 -9.73 -4.75
C MET A 278 3.19 -11.05 -5.25
N LEU A 279 1.89 -11.09 -5.58
CA LEU A 279 1.26 -12.25 -6.20
C LEU A 279 1.99 -12.65 -7.48
N GLU A 280 2.31 -11.67 -8.35
CA GLU A 280 3.06 -11.93 -9.56
C GLU A 280 4.43 -12.58 -9.29
N ARG A 281 5.13 -12.17 -8.23
CA ARG A 281 6.39 -12.81 -7.80
C ARG A 281 6.18 -14.23 -7.29
N HIS A 282 5.10 -14.49 -6.57
CA HIS A 282 4.75 -15.83 -6.13
C HIS A 282 4.47 -16.74 -7.33
N LEU A 283 3.66 -16.29 -8.28
CA LEU A 283 3.33 -17.03 -9.51
C LEU A 283 4.57 -17.30 -10.37
N ASP A 284 5.44 -16.31 -10.55
CA ASP A 284 6.71 -16.48 -11.27
C ASP A 284 7.61 -17.52 -10.61
N TRP A 285 7.65 -17.53 -9.27
CA TRP A 285 8.42 -18.53 -8.54
C TRP A 285 7.81 -19.92 -8.69
N LEU A 286 6.48 -20.05 -8.57
CA LEU A 286 5.79 -21.33 -8.76
C LEU A 286 6.01 -21.88 -10.17
N ALA A 287 5.84 -21.07 -11.21
CA ALA A 287 6.04 -21.49 -12.60
C ALA A 287 7.49 -21.93 -12.90
N ARG A 288 8.48 -21.37 -12.19
CA ARG A 288 9.89 -21.79 -12.32
C ARG A 288 10.21 -23.12 -11.62
N ASN A 289 9.46 -23.49 -10.58
CA ASN A 289 9.78 -24.66 -9.76
C ASN A 289 8.80 -25.83 -9.94
N PHE A 290 7.57 -25.57 -10.37
CA PHE A 290 6.48 -26.54 -10.47
C PHE A 290 5.91 -26.62 -11.87
N ARG A 291 5.19 -27.70 -12.16
CA ARG A 291 4.20 -27.74 -13.23
C ARG A 291 2.86 -27.33 -12.62
N ILE A 292 2.37 -26.14 -12.98
CA ILE A 292 1.09 -25.65 -12.48
C ILE A 292 -0.04 -26.31 -13.26
N VAL A 293 -1.03 -26.86 -12.57
CA VAL A 293 -2.18 -27.59 -13.15
C VAL A 293 -3.51 -26.99 -12.69
N SER A 294 -4.54 -27.19 -13.51
CA SER A 294 -5.92 -26.89 -13.13
C SER A 294 -6.40 -27.86 -12.03
N LEU A 295 -7.37 -27.43 -11.23
CA LEU A 295 -8.01 -28.31 -10.24
C LEU A 295 -8.87 -29.39 -10.91
N ASP A 296 -9.40 -29.11 -12.11
CA ASP A 296 -10.18 -30.08 -12.88
C ASP A 296 -9.31 -31.23 -13.43
N ASP A 297 -8.02 -30.94 -13.66
CA ASP A 297 -7.00 -31.87 -14.17
C ASP A 297 -6.17 -32.51 -13.06
N LEU A 298 -6.56 -32.33 -11.80
CA LEU A 298 -5.81 -32.77 -10.63
C LEU A 298 -5.90 -34.30 -10.47
N ASP A 299 -5.21 -35.06 -11.30
CA ASP A 299 -5.17 -36.51 -11.22
C ASP A 299 -4.24 -36.97 -10.08
N LEU A 300 -4.80 -37.02 -8.87
CA LEU A 300 -4.12 -37.50 -7.66
C LEU A 300 -3.99 -39.02 -7.59
N THR A 301 -4.52 -39.75 -8.58
CA THR A 301 -4.51 -41.22 -8.59
C THR A 301 -3.36 -41.81 -9.40
N ARG A 302 -2.67 -40.98 -10.19
CA ARG A 302 -1.68 -41.44 -11.16
C ARG A 302 -0.28 -40.93 -10.80
N GLU A 303 0.59 -41.84 -10.38
CA GLU A 303 2.02 -41.51 -10.25
C GLU A 303 2.59 -41.15 -11.63
N SER A 304 3.30 -40.03 -11.72
CA SER A 304 4.08 -39.66 -12.91
C SER A 304 5.57 -39.59 -12.55
N PRO A 305 6.26 -40.75 -12.51
CA PRO A 305 7.69 -40.80 -12.17
C PRO A 305 8.52 -39.91 -13.11
N GLY A 306 9.38 -39.06 -12.55
CA GLY A 306 10.34 -38.23 -13.30
C GLY A 306 9.82 -36.88 -13.82
N SER A 307 8.57 -36.50 -13.56
CA SER A 307 8.03 -35.17 -13.91
C SER A 307 8.29 -34.11 -12.82
N ARG A 308 8.32 -32.81 -13.20
CA ARG A 308 8.39 -31.70 -12.23
C ARG A 308 7.20 -31.76 -11.26
N PRO A 309 7.38 -31.42 -9.97
CA PRO A 309 6.31 -31.48 -8.98
C PRO A 309 5.12 -30.61 -9.38
N LEU A 310 3.92 -31.04 -8.99
CA LEU A 310 2.68 -30.34 -9.29
C LEU A 310 2.40 -29.21 -8.29
N ALA A 311 1.88 -28.10 -8.80
CA ALA A 311 1.28 -27.06 -7.98
C ALA A 311 -0.09 -26.64 -8.52
N ALA A 312 -0.95 -26.15 -7.64
CA ALA A 312 -2.19 -25.49 -8.00
C ALA A 312 -2.30 -24.15 -7.25
N VAL A 313 -2.99 -23.20 -7.87
CA VAL A 313 -3.25 -21.87 -7.31
C VAL A 313 -4.75 -21.73 -7.08
N THR A 314 -5.13 -21.26 -5.91
CA THR A 314 -6.54 -21.14 -5.51
C THR A 314 -6.80 -19.80 -4.84
N PHE A 315 -8.01 -19.29 -5.03
CA PHE A 315 -8.55 -18.10 -4.38
C PHE A 315 -9.85 -18.49 -3.67
N ASP A 316 -10.07 -17.91 -2.50
CA ASP A 316 -11.24 -18.18 -1.65
C ASP A 316 -12.15 -16.94 -1.55
N ASP A 317 -13.35 -17.12 -1.00
CA ASP A 317 -14.39 -16.14 -0.68
C ASP A 317 -15.10 -15.42 -1.84
N GLY A 318 -14.50 -15.35 -3.03
CA GLY A 318 -15.14 -14.74 -4.21
C GLY A 318 -15.05 -13.22 -4.24
N TYR A 319 -13.98 -12.61 -3.70
CA TYR A 319 -13.77 -11.16 -3.78
C TYR A 319 -13.58 -10.67 -5.22
N SER A 320 -14.27 -9.59 -5.59
CA SER A 320 -14.15 -8.97 -6.92
C SER A 320 -12.73 -8.48 -7.25
N ASP A 321 -11.92 -8.19 -6.24
CA ASP A 321 -10.53 -7.77 -6.42
C ASP A 321 -9.65 -8.86 -7.08
N VAL A 322 -10.00 -10.14 -6.91
CA VAL A 322 -9.36 -11.25 -7.63
C VAL A 322 -9.64 -11.15 -9.13
N TYR A 323 -10.88 -10.83 -9.53
CA TYR A 323 -11.22 -10.62 -10.95
C TYR A 323 -10.52 -9.38 -11.52
N HIS A 324 -10.41 -8.29 -10.76
CA HIS A 324 -9.80 -7.06 -11.26
C HIS A 324 -8.26 -7.08 -11.28
N HIS A 325 -7.63 -7.80 -10.36
CA HIS A 325 -6.17 -7.73 -10.17
C HIS A 325 -5.44 -9.05 -10.37
N ALA A 326 -6.02 -10.19 -9.98
CA ALA A 326 -5.38 -11.49 -10.13
C ALA A 326 -5.63 -12.10 -11.52
N PHE A 327 -6.89 -12.10 -11.95
CA PHE A 327 -7.32 -12.73 -13.20
C PHE A 327 -6.58 -12.22 -14.44
N PRO A 328 -6.32 -10.90 -14.62
CA PRO A 328 -5.51 -10.41 -15.73
C PRO A 328 -4.06 -10.91 -15.69
N ILE A 329 -3.48 -11.13 -14.49
CA ILE A 329 -2.12 -11.67 -14.34
C ILE A 329 -2.11 -13.15 -14.72
N LEU A 330 -3.09 -13.92 -14.25
CA LEU A 330 -3.25 -15.35 -14.55
C LEU A 330 -3.43 -15.58 -16.06
N LYS A 331 -4.34 -14.84 -16.71
CA LYS A 331 -4.54 -14.90 -18.16
C LYS A 331 -3.27 -14.59 -18.94
N ARG A 332 -2.60 -13.47 -18.61
CA ARG A 332 -1.35 -13.08 -19.29
C ARG A 332 -0.25 -14.12 -19.16
N LYS A 333 -0.19 -14.85 -18.04
CA LYS A 333 0.83 -15.89 -17.79
C LYS A 333 0.41 -17.29 -18.21
N GLY A 334 -0.85 -17.49 -18.63
CA GLY A 334 -1.40 -18.82 -18.92
C GLY A 334 -1.39 -19.75 -17.70
N ILE A 335 -1.56 -19.21 -16.49
CA ILE A 335 -1.55 -19.99 -15.25
C ILE A 335 -3.00 -20.34 -14.88
N PRO A 336 -3.36 -21.64 -14.83
CA PRO A 336 -4.68 -22.05 -14.36
C PRO A 336 -4.79 -21.84 -12.85
N ALA A 337 -6.00 -21.56 -12.38
CA ALA A 337 -6.30 -21.38 -10.96
C ALA A 337 -7.75 -21.73 -10.64
N GLY A 338 -8.02 -22.05 -9.37
CA GLY A 338 -9.37 -22.26 -8.83
C GLY A 338 -9.90 -21.05 -8.09
N MET A 339 -11.21 -20.78 -8.19
CA MET A 339 -11.94 -19.76 -7.44
C MET A 339 -13.07 -20.43 -6.64
N PHE A 340 -12.94 -20.47 -5.32
CA PHE A 340 -13.98 -20.96 -4.41
C PHE A 340 -14.90 -19.82 -3.98
N VAL A 341 -16.20 -19.93 -4.23
CA VAL A 341 -17.16 -18.84 -4.02
C VAL A 341 -18.20 -19.18 -2.96
N VAL A 342 -18.62 -18.15 -2.22
CA VAL A 342 -19.74 -18.20 -1.26
C VAL A 342 -21.00 -17.80 -2.01
N THR A 343 -21.90 -18.75 -2.29
CA THR A 343 -22.95 -18.52 -3.30
C THR A 343 -23.97 -17.45 -2.93
N ASP A 344 -24.30 -17.29 -1.65
CA ASP A 344 -25.26 -16.26 -1.21
C ASP A 344 -24.71 -14.83 -1.34
N LEU A 345 -23.38 -14.69 -1.51
CA LEU A 345 -22.74 -13.38 -1.66
C LEU A 345 -22.55 -12.99 -3.14
N VAL A 346 -22.52 -13.94 -4.06
CA VAL A 346 -22.24 -13.67 -5.48
C VAL A 346 -23.30 -12.75 -6.09
N GLY A 347 -22.86 -11.64 -6.65
CA GLY A 347 -23.72 -10.62 -7.26
C GLY A 347 -24.37 -9.65 -6.27
N THR A 348 -24.13 -9.80 -4.97
CA THR A 348 -24.65 -8.88 -3.95
C THR A 348 -23.72 -7.68 -3.72
N ALA A 349 -24.17 -6.73 -2.90
CA ALA A 349 -23.33 -5.65 -2.36
C ALA A 349 -22.81 -5.96 -0.94
N GLU A 350 -23.20 -7.10 -0.38
CA GLU A 350 -22.90 -7.45 1.00
C GLU A 350 -21.57 -8.21 1.07
N PRO A 351 -20.63 -7.75 1.90
CA PRO A 351 -19.37 -8.46 2.12
C PRO A 351 -19.55 -9.66 3.05
N PRO A 352 -18.55 -10.57 3.12
CA PRO A 352 -18.60 -11.71 4.02
C PRO A 352 -18.77 -11.33 5.49
N MET A 353 -19.52 -12.15 6.24
CA MET A 353 -19.83 -11.93 7.66
C MET A 353 -18.57 -11.72 8.52
N HIS A 354 -17.50 -12.45 8.23
CA HIS A 354 -16.24 -12.36 8.98
C HIS A 354 -15.50 -11.03 8.76
N GLU A 355 -15.69 -10.37 7.62
CA GLU A 355 -15.14 -9.02 7.37
C GLU A 355 -15.99 -7.96 8.05
N ARG A 356 -17.33 -8.10 8.02
CA ARG A 356 -18.26 -7.22 8.75
C ARG A 356 -17.99 -7.24 10.26
N LEU A 357 -17.86 -8.44 10.84
CA LEU A 357 -17.48 -8.59 12.24
C LEU A 357 -16.12 -7.95 12.55
N HIS A 358 -15.11 -8.18 11.71
CA HIS A 358 -13.79 -7.58 11.91
C HIS A 358 -13.84 -6.05 11.90
N ALA A 359 -14.55 -5.46 10.93
CA ALA A 359 -14.69 -4.02 10.81
C ALA A 359 -15.40 -3.40 12.03
N LEU A 360 -16.45 -4.06 12.55
CA LEU A 360 -17.15 -3.64 13.76
C LEU A 360 -16.26 -3.72 15.00
N LEU A 361 -15.49 -4.79 15.17
CA LEU A 361 -14.54 -4.93 16.26
C LEU A 361 -13.43 -3.87 16.21
N VAL A 362 -12.95 -3.53 15.01
CA VAL A 362 -11.99 -2.42 14.81
C VAL A 362 -12.61 -1.08 15.20
N GLY A 363 -13.83 -0.79 14.74
CA GLY A 363 -14.56 0.43 15.10
C GLY A 363 -14.81 0.54 16.61
N ALA A 364 -15.21 -0.55 17.25
CA ALA A 364 -15.47 -0.61 18.68
C ALA A 364 -14.19 -0.40 19.52
N SER A 365 -13.07 -0.98 19.07
CA SER A 365 -11.74 -0.77 19.70
C SER A 365 -11.28 0.70 19.60
N GLN A 366 -11.50 1.36 18.45
CA GLN A 366 -11.10 2.76 18.26
C GLN A 366 -11.89 3.75 19.12
N ARG A 367 -13.19 3.49 19.36
CA ARG A 367 -14.04 4.31 20.23
C ARG A 367 -13.78 4.11 21.73
N ARG A 368 -12.83 3.24 22.11
CA ARG A 368 -12.59 2.78 23.50
C ARG A 368 -13.87 2.31 24.20
N SER A 369 -14.78 1.68 23.45
CA SER A 369 -15.99 1.10 24.07
C SER A 369 -15.58 -0.02 25.02
N SER A 370 -16.17 -0.06 26.22
CA SER A 370 -15.93 -1.14 27.19
C SER A 370 -16.31 -2.52 26.63
N ILE A 371 -17.29 -2.55 25.73
CA ILE A 371 -17.85 -3.75 25.09
C ILE A 371 -16.82 -4.49 24.22
N ALA A 372 -15.91 -3.77 23.56
CA ALA A 372 -14.86 -4.39 22.75
C ALA A 372 -13.69 -4.95 23.57
N ASN A 373 -13.54 -4.48 24.81
CA ASN A 373 -12.44 -4.88 25.70
C ASN A 373 -12.80 -6.08 26.59
N ASP A 374 -14.07 -6.49 26.59
CA ASP A 374 -14.56 -7.64 27.34
C ASP A 374 -15.49 -8.49 26.47
N LEU A 375 -14.91 -9.53 25.87
CA LEU A 375 -15.60 -10.51 25.04
C LEU A 375 -16.78 -11.18 25.76
N VAL A 376 -16.67 -11.41 27.08
CA VAL A 376 -17.74 -12.05 27.85
C VAL A 376 -18.94 -11.13 27.96
N THR A 377 -18.71 -9.83 28.20
CA THR A 377 -19.77 -8.82 28.21
C THR A 377 -20.45 -8.72 26.84
N LEU A 378 -19.68 -8.65 25.75
CA LEU A 378 -20.23 -8.62 24.39
C LEU A 378 -21.13 -9.82 24.09
N LEU A 379 -20.68 -11.04 24.42
CA LEU A 379 -21.46 -12.26 24.19
C LEU A 379 -22.75 -12.30 25.02
N ARG A 380 -22.68 -11.85 26.28
CA ARG A 380 -23.85 -11.74 27.16
C ARG A 380 -24.87 -10.74 26.61
N GLU A 381 -24.42 -9.56 26.19
CA GLU A 381 -25.31 -8.53 25.62
C GLU A 381 -25.90 -8.96 24.27
N ALA A 382 -25.19 -9.80 23.51
CA ALA A 382 -25.68 -10.40 22.27
C ALA A 382 -26.61 -11.61 22.50
N ASN A 383 -26.92 -11.98 23.76
CA ASN A 383 -27.68 -13.19 24.10
C ASN A 383 -27.09 -14.45 23.45
N VAL A 384 -25.77 -14.60 23.53
CA VAL A 384 -25.05 -15.80 23.09
C VAL A 384 -24.67 -16.60 24.32
N GLU A 385 -25.35 -17.74 24.52
CA GLU A 385 -24.93 -18.73 25.52
C GLU A 385 -23.63 -19.36 25.04
N SER A 386 -22.54 -19.13 25.77
CA SER A 386 -21.24 -19.68 25.39
C SER A 386 -20.51 -20.24 26.60
N SER A 387 -19.91 -21.41 26.44
CA SER A 387 -18.98 -22.02 27.40
C SER A 387 -17.57 -21.44 27.27
N VAL A 388 -17.44 -20.16 26.89
CA VAL A 388 -16.14 -19.50 26.71
C VAL A 388 -15.47 -19.42 28.10
N PRO A 389 -14.28 -20.02 28.30
CA PRO A 389 -13.65 -20.07 29.62
C PRO A 389 -13.42 -18.66 30.18
N GLU A 390 -13.77 -18.42 31.45
CA GLU A 390 -13.61 -17.14 32.17
C GLU A 390 -12.15 -16.59 32.14
N HIS A 391 -11.18 -17.42 31.76
CA HIS A 391 -9.75 -17.08 31.63
C HIS A 391 -9.28 -16.72 30.20
N THR A 392 -10.17 -16.54 29.22
CA THR A 392 -9.81 -16.03 27.87
C THR A 392 -9.44 -14.53 27.83
N SER A 393 -9.29 -13.91 29.01
CA SER A 393 -8.88 -12.53 29.24
C SER A 393 -7.46 -12.16 28.76
N GLY A 394 -6.69 -13.13 28.24
CA GLY A 394 -5.34 -12.93 27.70
C GLY A 394 -5.23 -12.87 26.16
N SER A 395 -6.08 -13.60 25.43
CA SER A 395 -5.94 -13.81 23.97
C SER A 395 -6.76 -12.83 23.11
N ALA A 396 -7.73 -12.13 23.71
CA ALA A 396 -8.67 -11.23 23.03
C ALA A 396 -8.28 -9.74 23.15
N ARG A 397 -7.01 -9.37 22.98
CA ARG A 397 -6.57 -7.96 23.10
C ARG A 397 -6.64 -7.15 21.81
N ASP A 398 -6.81 -7.81 20.67
CA ASP A 398 -6.88 -7.14 19.38
C ASP A 398 -8.06 -7.65 18.52
N PRO A 399 -8.70 -6.79 17.70
CA PRO A 399 -9.87 -7.12 16.89
C PRO A 399 -9.69 -8.34 15.97
N PHE A 400 -8.47 -8.61 15.49
CA PHE A 400 -8.23 -9.76 14.62
C PHE A 400 -8.28 -11.08 15.39
N SER A 401 -7.65 -11.15 16.56
CA SER A 401 -7.70 -12.33 17.42
C SER A 401 -9.13 -12.63 17.90
N MET A 402 -9.90 -11.60 18.26
CA MET A 402 -11.32 -11.74 18.61
C MET A 402 -12.16 -12.26 17.44
N ASN A 403 -12.02 -11.66 16.26
CA ASN A 403 -12.72 -12.10 15.06
C ASN A 403 -12.45 -13.59 14.77
N ARG A 404 -11.17 -13.98 14.78
CA ARG A 404 -10.76 -15.37 14.56
C ARG A 404 -11.35 -16.32 15.60
N PHE A 405 -11.38 -15.91 16.88
CA PHE A 405 -11.94 -16.72 17.95
C PHE A 405 -13.44 -16.95 17.75
N LEU A 406 -14.21 -15.88 17.54
CA LEU A 406 -15.66 -15.95 17.35
C LEU A 406 -16.04 -16.82 16.14
N ILE A 407 -15.39 -16.59 14.99
CA ILE A 407 -15.65 -17.38 13.76
C ILE A 407 -15.31 -18.86 13.94
N ALA A 408 -14.28 -19.18 14.72
CA ALA A 408 -13.84 -20.55 14.93
C ALA A 408 -14.72 -21.34 15.91
N HIS A 409 -15.44 -20.68 16.83
CA HIS A 409 -16.11 -21.37 17.94
C HIS A 409 -17.63 -21.19 17.99
N LEU A 410 -18.19 -20.20 17.29
CA LEU A 410 -19.62 -19.94 17.32
C LEU A 410 -20.32 -20.42 16.04
N PRO A 411 -21.58 -20.87 16.15
CA PRO A 411 -22.47 -20.98 15.01
C PRO A 411 -22.71 -19.61 14.37
N GLN A 412 -22.98 -19.59 13.08
CA GLN A 412 -23.22 -18.38 12.29
C GLN A 412 -24.40 -17.55 12.81
N GLY A 413 -25.43 -18.22 13.36
CA GLY A 413 -26.57 -17.53 13.98
C GLY A 413 -26.18 -16.70 15.20
N ASP A 414 -25.19 -17.15 15.97
CA ASP A 414 -24.69 -16.46 17.16
C ASP A 414 -23.74 -15.31 16.76
N ILE A 415 -22.93 -15.53 15.73
CA ILE A 415 -22.10 -14.49 15.13
C ILE A 415 -22.96 -13.33 14.63
N GLN A 416 -24.11 -13.63 13.99
CA GLN A 416 -25.05 -12.61 13.54
C GLN A 416 -25.59 -11.78 14.72
N ARG A 417 -25.94 -12.41 15.85
CA ARG A 417 -26.38 -11.68 17.06
C ARG A 417 -25.29 -10.76 17.60
N VAL A 418 -24.03 -11.18 17.56
CA VAL A 418 -22.88 -10.33 17.94
C VAL A 418 -22.73 -9.14 16.99
N ILE A 419 -22.87 -9.34 15.69
CA ILE A 419 -22.84 -8.27 14.69
C ILE A 419 -23.96 -7.27 14.95
N ASP A 420 -25.20 -7.75 15.08
CA ASP A 420 -26.38 -6.91 15.31
C ASP A 420 -26.20 -6.05 16.57
N ARG A 421 -25.66 -6.63 17.65
CA ARG A 421 -25.36 -5.89 18.88
C ARG A 421 -24.30 -4.82 18.67
N LEU A 422 -23.21 -5.12 17.97
CA LEU A 422 -22.14 -4.14 17.71
C LEU A 422 -22.64 -2.97 16.82
N GLU A 423 -23.54 -3.24 15.88
CA GLU A 423 -24.08 -2.22 14.98
C GLU A 423 -25.00 -1.21 15.65
N MET A 424 -25.60 -1.57 16.80
CA MET A 424 -26.34 -0.60 17.61
C MET A 424 -25.45 0.55 18.10
N ASP A 425 -24.15 0.28 18.33
CA ASP A 425 -23.22 1.26 18.90
C ASP A 425 -22.20 1.80 17.89
N ILE A 426 -21.97 1.05 16.80
CA ILE A 426 -20.90 1.30 15.83
C ILE A 426 -21.48 1.49 14.43
N GLU A 427 -21.40 2.72 13.94
CA GLU A 427 -21.68 3.04 12.56
C GLU A 427 -20.40 2.92 11.72
N ILE A 428 -20.45 2.06 10.69
CA ILE A 428 -19.37 1.91 9.70
C ILE A 428 -19.90 2.39 8.35
N GLY A 429 -19.41 3.54 7.87
CA GLY A 429 -19.86 4.11 6.59
C GLY A 429 -19.57 3.22 5.38
N ASP A 430 -20.24 3.42 4.24
CA ASP A 430 -20.31 2.45 3.13
C ASP A 430 -19.01 2.11 2.38
N ALA A 431 -17.91 2.83 2.66
CA ALA A 431 -16.65 2.66 1.94
C ALA A 431 -16.07 1.24 2.00
N TRP A 432 -16.30 0.50 3.10
CA TRP A 432 -15.80 -0.87 3.25
C TRP A 432 -16.62 -1.89 2.42
N ARG A 433 -17.95 -1.68 2.26
CA ARG A 433 -18.81 -2.53 1.42
C ARG A 433 -18.35 -2.51 -0.04
N LEU A 434 -18.03 -1.33 -0.56
CA LEU A 434 -17.48 -1.16 -1.91
C LEU A 434 -16.12 -1.86 -2.07
N ALA A 435 -15.27 -1.79 -1.05
CA ALA A 435 -13.93 -2.37 -1.09
C ALA A 435 -13.89 -3.89 -0.95
N LEU A 436 -14.94 -4.50 -0.40
CA LEU A 436 -15.05 -5.94 -0.10
C LEU A 436 -16.11 -6.63 -0.96
N ARG A 437 -16.49 -6.00 -2.07
CA ARG A 437 -17.60 -6.46 -2.90
C ARG A 437 -17.31 -7.86 -3.46
N PRO A 438 -18.26 -8.80 -3.36
CA PRO A 438 -18.18 -10.09 -4.03
C PRO A 438 -18.20 -9.95 -5.56
N MET A 439 -17.71 -10.97 -6.26
CA MET A 439 -17.84 -11.08 -7.72
C MET A 439 -19.30 -11.22 -8.15
N SER A 440 -19.59 -10.84 -9.40
CA SER A 440 -20.87 -11.17 -10.04
C SER A 440 -20.81 -12.53 -10.74
N TRP A 441 -21.98 -13.08 -11.10
CA TRP A 441 -22.07 -14.33 -11.85
C TRP A 441 -21.46 -14.20 -13.26
N GLU A 442 -21.54 -13.02 -13.87
CA GLU A 442 -20.93 -12.72 -15.17
C GLU A 442 -19.39 -12.75 -15.09
N MET A 443 -18.81 -12.20 -14.02
CA MET A 443 -17.36 -12.29 -13.78
C MET A 443 -16.91 -13.74 -13.65
N LEU A 444 -17.65 -14.56 -12.88
CA LEU A 444 -17.34 -15.98 -12.70
C LEU A 444 -17.48 -16.77 -13.99
N ALA A 445 -18.49 -16.46 -14.82
CA ALA A 445 -18.65 -17.07 -16.14
C ALA A 445 -17.45 -16.76 -17.05
N GLU A 446 -16.97 -15.52 -17.09
CA GLU A 446 -15.78 -15.16 -17.88
C GLU A 446 -14.51 -15.85 -17.37
N MET A 447 -14.35 -15.95 -16.04
CA MET A 447 -13.23 -16.65 -15.42
C MET A 447 -13.22 -18.13 -15.81
N ARG A 448 -14.38 -18.80 -15.72
CA ARG A 448 -14.58 -20.17 -16.19
C ARG A 448 -14.22 -20.31 -17.67
N ASP A 449 -14.75 -19.44 -18.52
CA ASP A 449 -14.51 -19.51 -19.98
C ASP A 449 -13.04 -19.27 -20.35
N SER A 450 -12.29 -18.66 -19.45
CA SER A 450 -10.83 -18.48 -19.57
C SER A 450 -10.02 -19.62 -18.92
N GLY A 451 -10.66 -20.72 -18.52
CA GLY A 451 -10.01 -21.93 -18.00
C GLY A 451 -9.78 -21.95 -16.49
N MET A 452 -10.45 -21.11 -15.71
CA MET A 452 -10.44 -21.22 -14.25
C MET A 452 -11.47 -22.24 -13.75
N THR A 453 -11.08 -23.03 -12.74
CA THR A 453 -12.01 -23.92 -12.05
C THR A 453 -12.86 -23.10 -11.08
N ILE A 454 -14.18 -23.23 -11.14
CA ILE A 454 -15.09 -22.64 -10.15
C ILE A 454 -15.49 -23.71 -9.13
N GLY A 455 -15.17 -23.47 -7.86
CA GLY A 455 -15.46 -24.37 -6.74
C GLY A 455 -16.42 -23.73 -5.72
N SER A 456 -16.93 -24.56 -4.81
CA SER A 456 -17.80 -24.11 -3.72
C SER A 456 -17.01 -23.75 -2.45
N HIS A 457 -17.40 -22.65 -1.80
CA HIS A 457 -16.92 -22.25 -0.47
C HIS A 457 -18.06 -22.17 0.55
N THR A 458 -18.98 -23.14 0.51
CA THR A 458 -20.28 -23.15 1.20
C THR A 458 -21.27 -22.14 0.63
N ARG A 459 -22.48 -22.13 1.16
CA ARG A 459 -23.54 -21.24 0.73
C ARG A 459 -23.36 -19.85 1.34
N SER A 460 -23.06 -19.78 2.63
CA SER A 460 -23.04 -18.53 3.41
C SER A 460 -21.71 -18.25 4.13
N HIS A 461 -20.66 -19.05 3.89
CA HIS A 461 -19.36 -19.02 4.57
C HIS A 461 -19.43 -19.51 6.03
N ALA A 462 -20.31 -20.47 6.32
CA ALA A 462 -20.46 -21.03 7.66
C ALA A 462 -19.27 -21.94 8.05
N SER A 463 -18.80 -21.82 9.29
CA SER A 463 -17.86 -22.77 9.89
C SER A 463 -18.58 -24.09 10.17
N LEU A 464 -18.51 -25.04 9.23
CA LEU A 464 -19.33 -26.26 9.24
C LEU A 464 -19.24 -27.11 10.52
N THR A 465 -18.12 -27.05 11.24
CA THR A 465 -17.94 -27.78 12.51
C THR A 465 -18.80 -27.25 13.66
N ASN A 466 -19.34 -26.04 13.51
CA ASN A 466 -20.14 -25.36 14.53
C ASN A 466 -21.64 -25.39 14.20
N GLU A 467 -22.03 -26.04 13.11
CA GLU A 467 -23.40 -26.03 12.61
C GLU A 467 -24.10 -27.37 12.79
N SER A 468 -25.43 -27.34 12.77
CA SER A 468 -26.24 -28.56 12.80
C SER A 468 -26.05 -29.38 11.52
N ARG A 469 -26.28 -30.70 11.59
CA ARG A 469 -26.16 -31.59 10.43
C ARG A 469 -27.03 -31.15 9.24
N GLU A 470 -28.23 -30.66 9.53
CA GLU A 470 -29.15 -30.15 8.52
C GLU A 470 -28.56 -28.93 7.81
N ARG A 471 -28.05 -27.96 8.57
CA ARG A 471 -27.42 -26.78 7.99
C ARG A 471 -26.14 -27.12 7.23
N VAL A 472 -25.32 -28.05 7.72
CA VAL A 472 -24.12 -28.51 6.99
C VAL A 472 -24.49 -29.12 5.63
N ARG A 473 -25.57 -29.91 5.57
CA ARG A 473 -26.09 -30.44 4.31
C ARG A 473 -26.52 -29.31 3.37
N ASP A 474 -27.32 -28.37 3.85
CA ASP A 474 -27.80 -27.25 3.02
C ASP A 474 -26.64 -26.36 2.53
N GLU A 475 -25.67 -26.05 3.41
CA GLU A 475 -24.47 -25.26 3.07
C GLU A 475 -23.61 -25.93 1.98
N THR A 476 -23.58 -27.27 1.94
CA THR A 476 -22.73 -28.03 1.01
C THR A 476 -23.46 -28.39 -0.27
N GLU A 477 -24.71 -28.82 -0.20
CA GLU A 477 -25.51 -29.22 -1.36
C GLU A 477 -26.02 -28.01 -2.16
N ASP A 478 -26.61 -27.02 -1.49
CA ASP A 478 -27.26 -25.90 -2.20
C ASP A 478 -26.22 -25.02 -2.89
N SER A 479 -25.07 -24.79 -2.25
CA SER A 479 -23.96 -24.06 -2.86
C SER A 479 -23.47 -24.74 -4.14
N ARG A 480 -23.39 -26.08 -4.14
CA ARG A 480 -23.05 -26.84 -5.34
C ARG A 480 -24.09 -26.63 -6.43
N ARG A 481 -25.36 -26.89 -6.10
CA ARG A 481 -26.48 -26.83 -7.06
C ARG A 481 -26.63 -25.44 -7.66
N GLU A 482 -26.45 -24.38 -6.87
CA GLU A 482 -26.56 -23.01 -7.35
C GLU A 482 -25.45 -22.67 -8.36
N ILE A 483 -24.21 -23.05 -8.09
CA ILE A 483 -23.10 -22.84 -9.04
C ILE A 483 -23.35 -23.65 -10.32
N GLU A 484 -23.71 -24.92 -10.21
CA GLU A 484 -23.99 -25.78 -11.37
C GLU A 484 -25.14 -25.22 -12.22
N ARG A 485 -26.20 -24.70 -11.58
CA ARG A 485 -27.36 -24.08 -12.24
C ARG A 485 -26.99 -22.76 -12.93
N ARG A 486 -26.26 -21.88 -12.26
CA ARG A 486 -25.92 -20.52 -12.75
C ARG A 486 -24.86 -20.53 -13.84
N LEU A 487 -23.89 -21.44 -13.73
CA LEU A 487 -22.73 -21.50 -14.63
C LEU A 487 -22.77 -22.71 -15.58
N ALA A 488 -23.78 -23.58 -15.51
CA ALA A 488 -23.89 -24.75 -16.39
C ALA A 488 -22.61 -25.60 -16.43
N VAL A 489 -21.93 -25.73 -15.29
CA VAL A 489 -20.74 -26.56 -15.10
C VAL A 489 -21.01 -27.65 -14.07
N LYS A 490 -20.21 -28.72 -14.09
CA LYS A 490 -20.18 -29.67 -12.98
C LYS A 490 -19.18 -29.18 -11.93
N VAL A 491 -19.62 -29.06 -10.69
CA VAL A 491 -18.75 -28.60 -9.59
C VAL A 491 -18.19 -29.81 -8.86
N GLY A 492 -16.87 -29.99 -8.94
CA GLY A 492 -16.16 -31.10 -8.31
C GLY A 492 -15.31 -30.72 -7.09
N CYS A 493 -15.12 -29.42 -6.83
CA CYS A 493 -14.15 -28.92 -5.85
C CYS A 493 -14.84 -28.10 -4.75
N PHE A 494 -14.44 -28.33 -3.50
CA PHE A 494 -14.94 -27.64 -2.31
C PHE A 494 -13.79 -27.11 -1.45
N ALA A 495 -13.94 -25.95 -0.83
CA ALA A 495 -13.00 -25.46 0.19
C ALA A 495 -13.72 -25.25 1.51
N TYR A 496 -13.17 -25.74 2.62
CA TYR A 496 -13.75 -25.54 3.95
C TYR A 496 -13.48 -24.12 4.46
N PRO A 497 -14.49 -23.32 4.84
CA PRO A 497 -14.27 -22.04 5.51
C PRO A 497 -13.40 -22.21 6.75
N GLY A 498 -12.35 -21.38 6.86
CA GLY A 498 -11.35 -21.48 7.94
C GLY A 498 -10.52 -22.77 7.97
N GLY A 499 -10.73 -23.70 7.03
CA GLY A 499 -10.08 -25.00 6.97
C GLY A 499 -10.58 -26.04 7.98
N GLY A 500 -11.61 -25.74 8.77
CA GLY A 500 -12.14 -26.63 9.80
C GLY A 500 -12.95 -27.79 9.20
N PHE A 501 -12.75 -29.00 9.73
CA PHE A 501 -13.56 -30.18 9.39
C PHE A 501 -13.58 -31.16 10.58
N ASN A 502 -14.55 -32.07 10.58
CA ASN A 502 -14.60 -33.28 11.41
C ASN A 502 -15.18 -34.43 10.56
N GLY A 503 -15.22 -35.66 11.09
CA GLY A 503 -15.73 -36.83 10.35
C GLY A 503 -17.11 -36.62 9.72
N SER A 504 -18.07 -36.09 10.49
CA SER A 504 -19.45 -35.86 10.00
C SER A 504 -19.54 -34.82 8.89
N VAL A 505 -18.73 -33.75 8.97
CA VAL A 505 -18.65 -32.71 7.92
C VAL A 505 -18.03 -33.26 6.65
N VAL A 506 -16.99 -34.09 6.76
CA VAL A 506 -16.33 -34.72 5.60
C VAL A 506 -17.29 -35.68 4.90
N GLU A 507 -18.06 -36.48 5.64
CA GLU A 507 -19.11 -37.34 5.08
C GLU A 507 -20.18 -36.52 4.35
N ALA A 508 -20.65 -35.42 4.94
CA ALA A 508 -21.64 -34.54 4.31
C ALA A 508 -21.13 -33.94 3.00
N VAL A 509 -19.88 -33.48 2.95
CA VAL A 509 -19.23 -32.99 1.73
C VAL A 509 -19.12 -34.11 0.67
N GLY A 510 -18.83 -35.34 1.09
CA GLY A 510 -18.82 -36.51 0.20
C GLY A 510 -20.20 -36.82 -0.39
N LEU A 511 -21.24 -36.80 0.45
CA LEU A 511 -22.63 -37.03 0.05
C LEU A 511 -23.17 -35.92 -0.87
N ALA A 512 -22.74 -34.68 -0.64
CA ALA A 512 -23.01 -33.55 -1.54
C ALA A 512 -22.34 -33.72 -2.92
N GLY A 513 -21.47 -34.70 -3.08
CA GLY A 513 -20.93 -35.19 -4.35
C GLY A 513 -19.70 -34.45 -4.87
N TYR A 514 -18.95 -33.78 -3.98
CA TYR A 514 -17.65 -33.20 -4.31
C TYR A 514 -16.59 -34.31 -4.49
N ARG A 515 -15.67 -34.10 -5.44
CA ARG A 515 -14.55 -35.01 -5.72
C ARG A 515 -13.34 -34.68 -4.87
N TYR A 516 -13.04 -33.39 -4.73
CA TYR A 516 -11.91 -32.88 -3.96
C TYR A 516 -12.40 -31.84 -2.97
N ALA A 517 -11.91 -31.90 -1.74
CA ALA A 517 -12.15 -30.84 -0.77
C ALA A 517 -10.86 -30.40 -0.07
N PHE A 518 -10.73 -29.10 0.13
CA PHE A 518 -9.48 -28.44 0.49
C PHE A 518 -9.54 -27.76 1.85
N THR A 519 -8.55 -28.04 2.69
CA THR A 519 -8.41 -27.51 4.05
C THR A 519 -7.09 -26.73 4.20
N THR A 520 -6.96 -25.92 5.24
CA THR A 520 -5.67 -25.33 5.67
C THR A 520 -5.01 -26.13 6.80
N CYS A 521 -5.66 -27.21 7.26
CA CYS A 521 -5.16 -28.16 8.23
C CYS A 521 -4.32 -29.25 7.53
N ARG A 522 -3.37 -29.83 8.26
CA ARG A 522 -2.56 -30.96 7.76
C ARG A 522 -3.16 -32.33 8.03
N HIS A 523 -4.09 -32.42 8.99
CA HIS A 523 -4.76 -33.67 9.28
C HIS A 523 -5.50 -34.17 8.03
N ARG A 524 -5.53 -35.49 7.89
CA ARG A 524 -6.19 -36.17 6.79
C ARG A 524 -7.25 -37.07 7.36
N ASN A 525 -8.44 -37.05 6.77
CA ASN A 525 -9.41 -38.08 7.05
C ASN A 525 -8.92 -39.39 6.41
N GLU A 526 -8.88 -40.47 7.19
CA GLU A 526 -8.36 -41.77 6.72
C GLU A 526 -9.24 -42.39 5.62
N HIS A 527 -10.56 -42.25 5.75
CA HIS A 527 -11.54 -42.84 4.84
C HIS A 527 -11.79 -41.97 3.61
N HIS A 528 -11.64 -40.66 3.74
CA HIS A 528 -11.89 -39.68 2.69
C HIS A 528 -10.70 -38.73 2.46
N PRO A 529 -9.50 -39.24 2.13
CA PRO A 529 -8.29 -38.44 2.04
C PRO A 529 -8.32 -37.38 0.94
N LEU A 530 -9.12 -37.59 -0.12
CA LEU A 530 -9.32 -36.62 -1.21
C LEU A 530 -10.25 -35.46 -0.82
N LEU A 531 -11.00 -35.62 0.28
CA LEU A 531 -11.86 -34.57 0.84
C LEU A 531 -11.19 -33.79 1.97
N THR A 532 -9.90 -34.00 2.23
CA THR A 532 -9.13 -33.25 3.23
C THR A 532 -7.75 -32.90 2.67
N ILE A 533 -7.69 -32.33 1.47
CA ILE A 533 -6.41 -31.99 0.81
C ILE A 533 -5.86 -30.71 1.44
N PRO A 534 -4.62 -30.72 1.98
CA PRO A 534 -4.04 -29.55 2.62
C PRO A 534 -3.62 -28.49 1.60
N ARG A 535 -3.87 -27.23 1.93
CA ARG A 535 -3.40 -26.05 1.20
C ARG A 535 -2.56 -25.16 2.08
N LYS A 536 -1.66 -24.40 1.45
CA LYS A 536 -0.91 -23.36 2.12
C LYS A 536 -1.51 -21.99 1.83
N MET A 537 -2.10 -21.39 2.85
CA MET A 537 -2.51 -19.99 2.81
C MET A 537 -1.27 -19.09 2.73
N LEU A 538 -1.21 -18.27 1.69
CA LEU A 538 -0.16 -17.30 1.43
C LEU A 538 -0.77 -15.90 1.32
N TRP A 539 -0.08 -14.91 1.86
CA TRP A 539 -0.45 -13.51 1.83
C TRP A 539 0.80 -12.64 1.72
N GLU A 540 0.66 -11.31 1.67
CA GLU A 540 1.77 -10.38 1.41
C GLU A 540 3.04 -10.68 2.22
N ARG A 541 2.89 -11.00 3.52
CA ARG A 541 4.04 -11.18 4.42
C ARG A 541 4.50 -12.63 4.56
N SER A 542 3.88 -13.59 3.89
CA SER A 542 4.26 -15.01 4.00
C SER A 542 5.72 -15.22 3.61
N CYS A 543 6.16 -14.54 2.54
CA CYS A 543 7.44 -14.78 1.88
C CYS A 543 8.37 -13.56 1.90
N LEU A 544 8.31 -12.69 2.91
CA LEU A 544 9.18 -11.52 3.01
C LEU A 544 10.47 -11.80 3.79
N ASP A 545 11.58 -11.29 3.26
CA ASP A 545 12.85 -11.16 4.00
C ASP A 545 12.76 -10.03 5.05
N PRO A 546 13.75 -9.89 5.96
CA PRO A 546 13.80 -8.80 6.94
C PRO A 546 13.86 -7.38 6.32
N SER A 547 14.13 -7.29 5.02
CA SER A 547 14.11 -6.06 4.23
C SER A 547 12.76 -5.81 3.54
N ALA A 548 11.73 -6.60 3.83
CA ALA A 548 10.41 -6.55 3.22
C ALA A 548 10.44 -6.76 1.68
N ARG A 549 11.35 -7.61 1.20
CA ARG A 549 11.38 -8.08 -0.19
C ARG A 549 10.98 -9.54 -0.26
N PHE A 550 10.46 -9.97 -1.41
CA PHE A 550 10.19 -11.38 -1.67
C PHE A 550 11.45 -12.24 -1.49
N SER A 551 11.34 -13.31 -0.72
CA SER A 551 12.39 -14.29 -0.42
C SER A 551 12.02 -15.65 -1.04
N PRO A 552 12.68 -16.03 -2.15
CA PRO A 552 12.51 -17.35 -2.77
C PRO A 552 12.79 -18.51 -1.82
N ALA A 553 13.74 -18.33 -0.88
CA ALA A 553 14.09 -19.35 0.11
C ALA A 553 12.94 -19.59 1.09
N ILE A 554 12.29 -18.54 1.58
CA ILE A 554 11.12 -18.66 2.47
C ILE A 554 9.95 -19.30 1.71
N MET A 555 9.71 -18.94 0.45
CA MET A 555 8.71 -19.60 -0.39
C MET A 555 9.02 -21.09 -0.56
N SER A 556 10.27 -21.45 -0.83
CA SER A 556 10.70 -22.85 -0.94
C SER A 556 10.43 -23.64 0.34
N CYS A 557 10.74 -23.06 1.51
CA CYS A 557 10.44 -23.68 2.80
C CYS A 557 8.93 -23.80 3.08
N HIS A 558 8.10 -22.88 2.58
CA HIS A 558 6.64 -23.03 2.64
C HIS A 558 6.15 -24.18 1.75
N ALA A 559 6.67 -24.29 0.53
CA ALA A 559 6.34 -25.40 -0.36
C ALA A 559 6.81 -26.75 0.19
N ALA A 560 8.02 -26.81 0.74
CA ALA A 560 8.57 -27.99 1.41
C ALA A 560 8.03 -28.19 2.83
N ALA A 561 7.04 -27.41 3.25
CA ALA A 561 6.33 -27.63 4.51
C ALA A 561 7.22 -27.56 5.78
N MET A 562 8.35 -26.83 5.72
CA MET A 562 9.45 -26.82 6.70
C MET A 562 9.21 -25.95 7.94
N PHE A 563 8.31 -24.96 7.86
CA PHE A 563 8.06 -24.03 8.97
C PHE A 563 7.02 -24.50 9.98
N GLU A 564 6.47 -25.68 9.80
CA GLU A 564 5.15 -26.02 10.36
C GLU A 564 5.24 -26.89 11.62
N GLY A 565 6.44 -27.28 12.07
CA GLY A 565 6.66 -27.86 13.40
C GLY A 565 6.46 -26.89 14.58
N PHE A 566 5.89 -25.71 14.35
CA PHE A 566 5.64 -24.67 15.36
C PHE A 566 4.17 -24.23 15.43
N SER A 567 3.28 -24.79 14.62
CA SER A 567 1.85 -24.46 14.62
C SER A 567 1.04 -25.75 14.50
N ASP A 568 0.95 -26.47 15.60
CA ASP A 568 0.05 -27.62 15.71
C ASP A 568 -1.39 -27.12 15.59
N CYS A 569 -2.16 -27.79 14.76
CA CYS A 569 -3.58 -27.57 14.70
C CYS A 569 -4.18 -28.04 16.03
N ALA A 570 -4.75 -27.11 16.80
CA ALA A 570 -5.35 -27.37 18.11
C ALA A 570 -6.81 -27.88 18.01
N GLY A 571 -7.30 -28.14 16.79
CA GLY A 571 -8.65 -28.65 16.56
C GLY A 571 -8.71 -30.17 16.73
N ASP A 572 -9.80 -30.63 17.33
CA ASP A 572 -10.17 -32.04 17.43
C ASP A 572 -10.71 -32.48 16.06
N HIS A 573 -9.82 -32.93 15.17
CA HIS A 573 -10.09 -33.21 13.75
C HIS A 573 -10.35 -34.68 13.47
#